data_AF-A0A667XJN2-F1
#
_entry.id   AF-A0A667XJN2-F1
#
_cell.length_a   1.000
_cell.length_b   1.000
_cell.length_c   1.000
_cell.angle_alpha   90.00
_cell.angle_beta   90.00
_cell.angle_gamma   90.00
#
_symmetry.space_group_name_H-M   'P 1'
#
loop_
_entity.id
_entity.type
_entity.pdbx_description
1 polymer ?
#
loop_
_entity_poly.entity_id
_entity_poly.type
_entity_poly.pdbx_seq_one_letter_code
_entity_poly.pdbx_strand_id
1 'polypeptide(L)'
;MRLASVGVRARRAAEPSEPEPKATPEPAHHHDHPHTEHHPGHDYNHMKDKFMNELGRLPMPMWAVGGIVVVVLALVACFIFCIFKKCFGKKKKPKKARERKAGRRRKAKEGEGEAGEKEGEVKKEGEEEEKEQEKLGKLEYSLDYNFTDSQLIVGILQAQDLAAMDMGGTSDPYVKVFLLPDKKKKYETKVQRKNLCPVFNETFIFKIPYAELGGKTLVLQVFDFDRFSKHDMIGEIKIPMNSVDLGQPMQQWRDLESGEKEEQEKLGDICISLRYVPTAGKLTVNIMEAKNLKKMDVGGLSDPYVKIVLQQNGKRIKKKKTTVKKNTLNPYFNESFSFDVPFEQIQKVQVVITVFDYDKLGSNDPIGKTFMGYGATGVGLRHWSDMLANPRRPVAQWHTLMPEEEVDAALKAKPR
;
A
#
# COMPACT_ATOMS: atom_id res chain seq x y z
N MET A 1 16.39 20.31 72.99
CA MET A 1 17.11 19.90 71.75
C MET A 1 16.07 19.42 70.77
N ARG A 2 15.82 19.94 69.57
CA ARG A 2 16.45 20.97 68.71
C ARG A 2 15.32 21.80 68.06
N LEU A 3 15.65 23.05 67.77
CA LEU A 3 14.79 24.14 67.35
C LEU A 3 14.19 23.99 65.95
N ALA A 4 12.94 24.43 65.81
CA ALA A 4 12.27 24.69 64.54
C ALA A 4 12.76 26.02 63.95
N SER A 5 13.12 26.03 62.66
CA SER A 5 13.49 27.22 61.91
C SER A 5 12.34 27.61 60.97
N VAL A 6 11.76 28.77 61.25
CA VAL A 6 10.74 29.46 60.45
C VAL A 6 11.48 30.34 59.43
N GLY A 7 11.33 30.04 58.14
CA GLY A 7 11.88 30.84 57.05
C GLY A 7 10.87 31.87 56.54
N VAL A 8 11.07 33.14 56.90
CA VAL A 8 10.32 34.31 56.41
C VAL A 8 10.76 34.63 54.97
N ARG A 9 9.82 34.66 54.02
CA ARG A 9 10.06 35.11 52.64
C ARG A 9 9.52 36.53 52.48
N ALA A 10 10.38 37.53 52.69
CA ALA A 10 10.07 38.95 52.51
C ALA A 10 10.07 39.33 51.01
N ARG A 11 9.14 40.22 50.65
CA ARG A 11 8.93 40.80 49.32
C ARG A 11 10.10 41.72 48.95
N ARG A 12 10.63 41.62 47.73
CA ARG A 12 11.65 42.53 47.19
C ARG A 12 10.99 43.59 46.31
N ALA A 13 11.22 44.86 46.64
CA ALA A 13 10.80 46.04 45.90
C ALA A 13 11.73 46.29 44.69
N ALA A 14 11.20 47.02 43.70
CA ALA A 14 11.82 47.36 42.43
C ALA A 14 12.90 48.46 42.56
N GLU A 15 13.97 48.34 41.78
CA GLU A 15 14.99 49.39 41.57
C GLU A 15 14.87 50.00 40.14
N PRO A 16 15.33 51.25 39.93
CA PRO A 16 15.00 52.06 38.75
C PRO A 16 15.99 51.93 37.58
N SER A 17 15.49 52.22 36.38
CA SER A 17 16.12 52.12 35.04
C SER A 17 17.10 53.27 34.71
N GLU A 18 18.23 52.93 34.08
CA GLU A 18 19.21 53.86 33.49
C GLU A 18 18.80 54.38 32.08
N PRO A 19 19.26 55.56 31.62
CA PRO A 19 18.79 56.22 30.40
C PRO A 19 19.64 55.96 29.13
N GLU A 20 18.98 55.89 27.97
CA GLU A 20 19.58 55.77 26.62
C GLU A 20 20.18 57.09 26.08
N PRO A 21 21.22 57.04 25.21
CA PRO A 21 21.84 58.24 24.63
C PRO A 21 21.16 58.75 23.34
N LYS A 22 21.07 60.09 23.22
CA LYS A 22 20.53 60.87 22.09
C LYS A 22 21.54 61.10 20.97
N ALA A 23 21.03 61.23 19.74
CA ALA A 23 21.74 61.56 18.50
C ALA A 23 21.89 63.08 18.24
N THR A 24 22.85 63.45 17.39
CA THR A 24 23.16 64.81 16.87
C THR A 24 23.17 64.84 15.31
N PRO A 25 23.09 66.02 14.63
CA PRO A 25 22.24 66.22 13.42
C PRO A 25 22.88 66.75 12.11
N GLU A 26 22.08 66.68 11.02
CA GLU A 26 21.90 67.54 9.80
C GLU A 26 22.99 67.69 8.68
N PRO A 27 22.67 68.09 7.41
CA PRO A 27 21.59 69.00 6.94
C PRO A 27 20.80 68.65 5.64
N ALA A 28 19.97 69.62 5.21
CA ALA A 28 18.68 69.52 4.51
C ALA A 28 18.63 69.85 2.97
N HIS A 29 17.39 69.90 2.45
CA HIS A 29 16.83 70.47 1.18
C HIS A 29 16.48 69.43 0.07
N HIS A 30 15.35 69.47 -0.68
CA HIS A 30 14.30 70.47 -0.95
C HIS A 30 13.00 69.78 -1.47
N HIS A 31 11.84 70.40 -1.17
CA HIS A 31 10.47 70.36 -1.75
C HIS A 31 10.11 69.49 -2.99
N ASP A 32 8.98 68.75 -2.94
CA ASP A 32 7.66 69.15 -3.49
C ASP A 32 6.62 67.98 -3.45
N HIS A 33 5.36 68.31 -3.16
CA HIS A 33 4.17 67.46 -3.36
C HIS A 33 3.34 68.04 -4.51
N PRO A 34 2.64 67.21 -5.32
CA PRO A 34 1.20 67.07 -5.06
C PRO A 34 0.57 65.69 -5.39
N HIS A 35 -0.42 65.36 -4.55
CA HIS A 35 -1.73 64.73 -4.80
C HIS A 35 -1.98 63.53 -5.75
N THR A 36 -2.73 62.58 -5.16
CA THR A 36 -3.86 61.77 -5.68
C THR A 36 -3.61 60.70 -6.76
N GLU A 37 -3.92 59.42 -6.47
CA GLU A 37 -5.16 58.74 -6.92
C GLU A 37 -5.16 57.23 -6.57
N HIS A 38 -6.38 56.68 -6.51
CA HIS A 38 -6.76 55.30 -6.19
C HIS A 38 -6.45 54.28 -7.32
N HIS A 39 -6.53 52.97 -6.97
CA HIS A 39 -6.86 51.78 -7.80
C HIS A 39 -5.70 50.81 -8.22
N PRO A 40 -5.98 49.59 -8.75
CA PRO A 40 -6.27 48.35 -8.00
C PRO A 40 -5.54 47.10 -8.59
N GLY A 41 -5.82 45.89 -8.08
CA GLY A 41 -5.91 44.65 -8.87
C GLY A 41 -4.65 44.06 -9.54
N HIS A 42 -4.18 42.92 -9.02
CA HIS A 42 -3.27 41.99 -9.69
C HIS A 42 -3.81 41.56 -11.08
N ASP A 43 -3.18 42.00 -12.16
CA ASP A 43 -3.63 41.77 -13.54
C ASP A 43 -2.94 40.54 -14.17
N TYR A 44 -3.66 39.41 -14.21
CA TYR A 44 -3.25 38.13 -14.79
C TYR A 44 -2.91 38.25 -16.29
N ASN A 45 -3.51 39.21 -16.98
CA ASN A 45 -3.34 39.39 -18.43
C ASN A 45 -1.92 39.87 -18.77
N HIS A 46 -1.34 40.75 -17.95
CA HIS A 46 0.02 41.24 -18.15
C HIS A 46 1.08 40.12 -18.03
N MET A 47 0.83 39.14 -17.16
CA MET A 47 1.74 38.00 -16.98
C MET A 47 1.61 36.98 -18.11
N LYS A 48 0.38 36.78 -18.62
CA LYS A 48 0.10 35.94 -19.79
C LYS A 48 0.73 36.54 -21.06
N ASP A 49 0.61 37.84 -21.26
CA ASP A 49 1.17 38.50 -22.43
C ASP A 49 2.69 38.50 -22.40
N LYS A 50 3.31 38.69 -21.22
CA LYS A 50 4.77 38.55 -21.06
C LYS A 50 5.26 37.14 -21.37
N PHE A 51 4.53 36.11 -20.93
CA PHE A 51 4.86 34.70 -21.21
C PHE A 51 4.69 34.34 -22.70
N MET A 52 3.61 34.79 -23.35
CA MET A 52 3.38 34.55 -24.77
C MET A 52 4.40 35.29 -25.66
N ASN A 53 4.83 36.48 -25.23
CA ASN A 53 5.84 37.27 -25.94
C ASN A 53 7.26 36.68 -25.78
N GLU A 54 7.56 36.00 -24.66
CA GLU A 54 8.79 35.22 -24.48
C GLU A 54 8.79 33.91 -25.30
N LEU A 55 7.64 33.24 -25.44
CA LEU A 55 7.54 32.04 -26.28
C LEU A 55 7.75 32.33 -27.78
N GLY A 56 7.39 33.55 -28.22
CA GLY A 56 7.54 34.00 -29.61
C GLY A 56 8.97 34.33 -30.05
N ARG A 57 9.95 34.35 -29.12
CA ARG A 57 11.34 34.72 -29.39
C ARG A 57 12.29 33.53 -29.61
N LEU A 58 11.79 32.30 -29.51
CA LEU A 58 12.57 31.10 -29.78
C LEU A 58 12.42 30.71 -31.26
N PRO A 59 13.48 30.77 -32.08
CA PRO A 59 13.43 30.24 -33.44
C PRO A 59 13.48 28.72 -33.35
N MET A 60 12.36 28.09 -33.00
CA MET A 60 12.23 26.64 -33.01
C MET A 60 12.26 26.19 -34.47
N PRO A 61 13.29 25.44 -34.91
CA PRO A 61 13.38 25.02 -36.30
C PRO A 61 12.19 24.12 -36.64
N MET A 62 11.65 24.25 -37.86
CA MET A 62 10.36 23.63 -38.23
C MET A 62 10.29 22.11 -38.00
N TRP A 63 11.42 21.40 -38.00
CA TRP A 63 11.49 19.97 -37.68
C TRP A 63 11.16 19.66 -36.21
N ALA A 64 11.47 20.56 -35.28
CA ALA A 64 11.14 20.40 -33.86
C ALA A 64 9.63 20.58 -33.62
N VAL A 65 8.99 21.50 -34.35
CA VAL A 65 7.53 21.67 -34.35
C VAL A 65 6.86 20.43 -34.95
N GLY A 66 7.40 19.91 -36.06
CA GLY A 66 6.95 18.63 -36.64
C GLY A 66 7.06 17.47 -35.66
N GLY A 67 8.18 17.36 -34.93
CA GLY A 67 8.37 16.34 -33.90
C GLY A 67 7.36 16.43 -32.76
N ILE A 68 7.08 17.64 -32.27
CA ILE A 68 6.07 17.87 -31.22
C ILE A 68 4.68 17.47 -31.71
N VAL A 69 4.32 17.83 -32.95
CA VAL A 69 3.02 17.48 -33.54
C VAL A 69 2.88 15.96 -33.68
N VAL A 70 3.93 15.25 -34.11
CA VAL A 70 3.91 13.78 -34.21
C VAL A 70 3.75 13.14 -32.83
N VAL A 71 4.43 13.64 -31.80
CA VAL A 71 4.30 13.14 -30.42
C VAL A 71 2.90 13.39 -29.89
N VAL A 72 2.33 14.58 -30.10
CA VAL A 72 0.96 14.90 -29.67
C VAL A 72 -0.05 14.03 -30.39
N LEU A 73 0.09 13.82 -31.70
CA LEU A 73 -0.79 12.94 -32.48
C LEU A 73 -0.69 11.48 -32.02
N ALA A 74 0.52 11.00 -31.71
CA ALA A 74 0.73 9.65 -31.15
C ALA A 74 0.08 9.50 -29.76
N LEU A 75 0.19 10.51 -28.90
CA LEU A 75 -0.45 10.51 -27.58
C LEU A 75 -1.98 10.54 -27.69
N VAL A 76 -2.52 11.35 -28.61
CA VAL A 76 -3.96 11.40 -28.88
C VAL A 76 -4.45 10.06 -29.45
N ALA A 77 -3.73 9.44 -30.38
CA ALA A 77 -4.06 8.12 -30.92
C ALA A 77 -4.03 7.03 -29.83
N CYS A 78 -3.04 7.06 -28.93
CA CYS A 78 -2.99 6.17 -27.77
C CYS A 78 -4.16 6.39 -26.81
N PHE A 79 -4.54 7.65 -26.56
CA PHE A 79 -5.72 7.96 -25.73
C PHE A 79 -7.01 7.46 -26.37
N ILE A 80 -7.19 7.66 -27.68
CA ILE A 80 -8.34 7.17 -28.43
C ILE A 80 -8.36 5.63 -28.40
N PHE A 81 -7.24 4.95 -28.62
CA PHE A 81 -7.15 3.49 -28.54
C PHE A 81 -7.50 2.95 -27.14
N CYS A 82 -7.01 3.60 -26.08
CA CYS A 82 -7.35 3.27 -24.70
C CYS A 82 -8.84 3.46 -24.40
N ILE A 83 -9.47 4.52 -24.93
CA ILE A 83 -10.91 4.76 -24.79
C ILE A 83 -11.71 3.72 -25.57
N PHE A 84 -11.33 3.39 -26.81
CA PHE A 84 -11.98 2.35 -27.61
C PHE A 84 -11.90 0.98 -26.93
N LYS A 85 -10.75 0.61 -26.34
CA LYS A 85 -10.62 -0.64 -25.59
C LYS A 85 -11.45 -0.65 -24.30
N LYS A 86 -11.62 0.49 -23.64
CA LYS A 86 -12.46 0.66 -22.45
C LYS A 86 -13.96 0.66 -22.76
N CYS A 87 -14.36 1.12 -23.96
CA CYS A 87 -15.76 1.14 -24.40
C CYS A 87 -16.22 -0.20 -25.01
N PHE A 88 -15.34 -0.95 -25.70
CA PHE A 88 -15.70 -2.24 -26.30
C PHE A 88 -15.30 -3.49 -25.49
N GLY A 89 -14.50 -3.34 -24.43
CA GLY A 89 -13.98 -4.45 -23.60
C GLY A 89 -14.83 -4.86 -22.40
N LYS A 90 -16.14 -4.53 -22.34
CA LYS A 90 -17.02 -4.97 -21.25
C LYS A 90 -18.03 -6.01 -21.72
N LYS A 91 -17.56 -7.23 -22.03
CA LYS A 91 -18.42 -8.41 -21.90
C LYS A 91 -18.34 -8.91 -20.46
N LYS A 92 -19.51 -8.91 -19.81
CA LYS A 92 -19.76 -9.28 -18.42
C LYS A 92 -19.19 -10.67 -18.11
N LYS A 93 -18.41 -10.80 -17.02
CA LYS A 93 -18.15 -12.11 -16.39
C LYS A 93 -19.50 -12.67 -15.90
N PRO A 94 -19.95 -13.87 -16.31
CA PRO A 94 -21.07 -14.53 -15.63
C PRO A 94 -20.60 -14.99 -14.25
N LYS A 95 -21.32 -14.57 -13.21
CA LYS A 95 -21.24 -15.18 -11.88
C LYS A 95 -21.63 -16.64 -12.01
N LYS A 96 -20.73 -17.58 -11.71
CA LYS A 96 -21.10 -18.99 -11.50
C LYS A 96 -22.06 -19.03 -10.29
N ALA A 97 -23.34 -19.21 -10.58
CA ALA A 97 -24.34 -19.56 -9.58
C ALA A 97 -24.06 -20.99 -9.13
N ARG A 98 -23.84 -21.15 -7.83
CA ARG A 98 -23.74 -22.44 -7.13
C ARG A 98 -25.12 -23.10 -7.18
N GLU A 99 -25.32 -24.04 -8.08
CA GLU A 99 -26.50 -24.91 -8.06
C GLU A 99 -26.44 -25.82 -6.83
N ARG A 100 -27.29 -25.51 -5.83
CA ARG A 100 -27.69 -26.46 -4.80
C ARG A 100 -28.70 -27.43 -5.43
N LYS A 101 -28.27 -28.62 -5.83
CA LYS A 101 -29.22 -29.72 -6.08
C LYS A 101 -29.74 -30.25 -4.75
N ALA A 102 -30.92 -29.75 -4.36
CA ALA A 102 -31.77 -30.39 -3.37
C ALA A 102 -32.44 -31.61 -4.02
N GLY A 103 -31.90 -32.80 -3.79
CA GLY A 103 -32.52 -34.08 -4.16
C GLY A 103 -33.62 -34.46 -3.18
N ARG A 104 -34.85 -34.01 -3.45
CA ARG A 104 -36.06 -34.39 -2.72
C ARG A 104 -36.48 -35.80 -3.13
N ARG A 105 -36.40 -36.70 -2.16
CA ARG A 105 -37.03 -38.04 -2.08
C ARG A 105 -38.42 -38.06 -2.74
N ARG A 106 -38.62 -38.93 -3.75
CA ARG A 106 -39.94 -39.48 -4.08
C ARG A 106 -39.82 -41.00 -4.27
N LYS A 107 -40.63 -41.66 -3.46
CA LYS A 107 -40.85 -43.09 -3.30
C LYS A 107 -41.81 -43.54 -4.40
N ALA A 108 -41.44 -44.55 -5.18
CA ALA A 108 -42.37 -45.39 -5.94
C ALA A 108 -41.95 -46.84 -5.71
N LYS A 109 -42.96 -47.67 -5.49
CA LYS A 109 -42.93 -49.03 -4.94
C LYS A 109 -43.54 -49.94 -5.99
N GLU A 110 -42.87 -51.05 -6.31
CA GLU A 110 -43.38 -52.31 -6.90
C GLU A 110 -42.15 -53.26 -6.91
N GLY A 111 -42.10 -54.32 -6.08
CA GLY A 111 -42.53 -55.70 -6.39
C GLY A 111 -41.50 -56.36 -7.33
N GLU A 112 -40.73 -57.42 -7.04
CA GLU A 112 -41.00 -58.74 -6.42
C GLU A 112 -39.66 -59.47 -6.11
N GLY A 113 -39.66 -60.45 -5.18
CA GLY A 113 -38.66 -61.54 -5.01
C GLY A 113 -37.25 -61.16 -4.51
N GLU A 114 -36.50 -61.90 -3.71
CA GLU A 114 -36.55 -63.26 -3.14
C GLU A 114 -35.49 -63.31 -2.00
N ALA A 115 -35.48 -64.37 -1.19
CA ALA A 115 -34.82 -64.50 0.11
C ALA A 115 -33.26 -64.52 0.12
N GLY A 116 -32.66 -64.16 1.28
CA GLY A 116 -31.26 -64.50 1.60
C GLY A 116 -30.69 -63.73 2.81
N GLU A 117 -30.67 -64.36 3.98
CA GLU A 117 -29.96 -63.90 5.19
C GLU A 117 -28.43 -63.90 5.02
N LYS A 118 -27.74 -62.88 5.55
CA LYS A 118 -26.66 -63.03 6.56
C LYS A 118 -26.03 -61.70 6.99
N GLU A 119 -25.72 -61.69 8.27
CA GLU A 119 -25.13 -60.63 9.09
C GLU A 119 -23.69 -60.27 8.70
N GLY A 120 -23.27 -59.06 9.06
CA GLY A 120 -21.88 -58.62 8.98
C GLY A 120 -21.73 -57.14 9.36
N GLU A 121 -21.64 -56.85 10.67
CA GLU A 121 -21.16 -55.57 11.19
C GLU A 121 -19.70 -55.34 10.79
N VAL A 122 -19.40 -54.23 10.09
CA VAL A 122 -18.07 -53.61 10.10
C VAL A 122 -18.23 -52.10 10.20
N LYS A 123 -17.75 -51.54 11.32
CA LYS A 123 -17.52 -50.11 11.53
C LYS A 123 -16.40 -49.61 10.60
N LYS A 124 -16.62 -48.46 9.96
CA LYS A 124 -15.59 -47.60 9.37
C LYS A 124 -16.08 -46.17 9.59
N GLU A 125 -15.66 -45.50 10.65
CA GLU A 125 -14.46 -44.64 10.74
C GLU A 125 -14.44 -43.55 9.67
N GLY A 126 -14.25 -42.32 10.15
CA GLY A 126 -14.70 -41.09 9.52
C GLY A 126 -14.00 -40.78 8.20
N GLU A 127 -14.79 -40.34 7.24
CA GLU A 127 -14.31 -39.65 6.05
C GLU A 127 -13.85 -38.25 6.48
N GLU A 128 -12.53 -38.07 6.54
CA GLU A 128 -11.93 -36.74 6.52
C GLU A 128 -12.28 -36.09 5.16
N GLU A 129 -12.89 -34.91 5.20
CA GLU A 129 -13.14 -34.10 4.02
C GLU A 129 -11.80 -33.73 3.36
N GLU A 130 -11.44 -34.43 2.28
CA GLU A 130 -10.36 -34.01 1.39
C GLU A 130 -10.68 -32.61 0.85
N LYS A 131 -9.94 -31.60 1.33
CA LYS A 131 -9.91 -30.28 0.68
C LYS A 131 -9.43 -30.49 -0.74
N GLU A 132 -10.23 -30.13 -1.74
CA GLU A 132 -9.78 -30.02 -3.14
C GLU A 132 -8.51 -29.14 -3.17
N GLN A 133 -7.35 -29.77 -3.30
CA GLN A 133 -6.07 -29.08 -3.45
C GLN A 133 -6.12 -28.37 -4.81
N GLU A 134 -6.10 -27.04 -4.81
CA GLU A 134 -5.94 -26.26 -6.02
C GLU A 134 -4.64 -26.71 -6.71
N LYS A 135 -4.75 -27.29 -7.91
CA LYS A 135 -3.58 -27.75 -8.67
C LYS A 135 -2.87 -26.52 -9.25
N LEU A 136 -1.80 -26.08 -8.60
CA LEU A 136 -1.02 -24.91 -9.01
C LEU A 136 0.05 -25.25 -10.08
N GLY A 137 0.31 -26.54 -10.28
CA GLY A 137 1.31 -27.06 -11.24
C GLY A 137 2.55 -27.61 -10.54
N LYS A 138 3.53 -28.04 -11.33
CA LYS A 138 4.82 -28.57 -10.86
C LYS A 138 5.99 -27.83 -11.52
N LEU A 139 7.10 -27.72 -10.81
CA LEU A 139 8.35 -27.15 -11.31
C LEU A 139 9.47 -28.18 -11.22
N GLU A 140 10.22 -28.31 -12.31
CA GLU A 140 11.45 -29.09 -12.39
C GLU A 140 12.66 -28.17 -12.22
N TYR A 141 13.51 -28.52 -11.28
CA TYR A 141 14.73 -27.78 -10.99
C TYR A 141 15.90 -28.74 -10.73
N SER A 142 17.11 -28.23 -10.91
CA SER A 142 18.35 -28.89 -10.55
C SER A 142 19.13 -28.09 -9.51
N LEU A 143 19.82 -28.80 -8.62
CA LEU A 143 20.73 -28.22 -7.64
C LEU A 143 22.06 -28.94 -7.70
N ASP A 144 23.13 -28.17 -7.74
CA ASP A 144 24.49 -28.68 -7.67
C ASP A 144 25.35 -27.71 -6.84
N TYR A 145 26.37 -28.22 -6.17
CA TYR A 145 27.28 -27.41 -5.38
C TYR A 145 28.74 -27.65 -5.80
N ASN A 146 29.36 -26.60 -6.33
CA ASN A 146 30.77 -26.62 -6.65
C ASN A 146 31.58 -26.27 -5.39
N PHE A 147 32.19 -27.30 -4.80
CA PHE A 147 33.04 -27.18 -3.60
C PHE A 147 34.34 -26.42 -3.85
N THR A 148 34.89 -26.48 -5.08
CA THR A 148 36.13 -25.78 -5.45
C THR A 148 35.93 -24.27 -5.46
N ASP A 149 34.84 -23.82 -6.08
CA ASP A 149 34.56 -22.38 -6.23
C ASP A 149 33.63 -21.81 -5.15
N SER A 150 33.14 -22.67 -4.24
CA SER A 150 32.16 -22.33 -3.21
C SER A 150 30.89 -21.69 -3.79
N GLN A 151 30.25 -22.38 -4.73
CA GLN A 151 29.09 -21.88 -5.49
C GLN A 151 27.95 -22.89 -5.51
N LEU A 152 26.76 -22.44 -5.12
CA LEU A 152 25.51 -23.16 -5.36
C LEU A 152 25.01 -22.83 -6.77
N ILE A 153 24.82 -23.86 -7.58
CA ILE A 153 24.30 -23.79 -8.95
C ILE A 153 22.85 -24.26 -8.90
N VAL A 154 21.93 -23.39 -9.31
CA VAL A 154 20.49 -23.66 -9.36
C VAL A 154 20.03 -23.60 -10.80
N GLY A 155 19.58 -24.73 -11.34
CA GLY A 155 18.97 -24.81 -12.66
C GLY A 155 17.45 -24.79 -12.58
N ILE A 156 16.81 -23.91 -13.34
CA ILE A 156 15.37 -23.89 -13.56
C ILE A 156 15.12 -24.46 -14.96
N LEU A 157 14.54 -25.66 -15.01
CA LEU A 157 14.44 -26.44 -16.24
C LEU A 157 13.12 -26.15 -16.94
N GLN A 158 12.01 -26.60 -16.34
CA GLN A 158 10.68 -26.47 -16.93
C GLN A 158 9.59 -26.56 -15.85
N ALA A 159 8.38 -26.13 -16.18
CA ALA A 159 7.20 -26.33 -15.35
C ALA A 159 6.09 -27.04 -16.14
N GLN A 160 5.15 -27.65 -15.44
CA GLN A 160 4.01 -28.37 -16.03
C GLN A 160 2.72 -28.04 -15.28
N ASP A 161 1.62 -28.02 -16.03
CA ASP A 161 0.26 -27.83 -15.51
C ASP A 161 0.10 -26.58 -14.62
N LEU A 162 0.75 -25.47 -14.98
CA LEU A 162 0.61 -24.22 -14.26
C LEU A 162 -0.84 -23.73 -14.28
N ALA A 163 -1.29 -23.10 -13.19
CA ALA A 163 -2.61 -22.50 -13.14
C ALA A 163 -2.71 -21.30 -14.12
N ALA A 164 -3.79 -21.25 -14.90
CA ALA A 164 -4.07 -20.14 -15.79
C ALA A 164 -4.61 -18.92 -15.02
N MET A 165 -3.82 -17.85 -14.93
CA MET A 165 -4.18 -16.62 -14.23
C MET A 165 -4.75 -15.55 -15.18
N ASP A 166 -4.41 -15.57 -16.48
CA ASP A 166 -4.98 -14.63 -17.45
C ASP A 166 -6.44 -14.93 -17.80
N MET A 167 -7.19 -13.87 -18.15
CA MET A 167 -8.54 -14.00 -18.73
C MET A 167 -8.59 -14.84 -20.02
N GLY A 168 -7.43 -15.06 -20.67
CA GLY A 168 -7.30 -15.89 -21.87
C GLY A 168 -7.18 -17.39 -21.61
N GLY A 169 -7.13 -17.83 -20.34
CA GLY A 169 -6.90 -19.25 -20.01
C GLY A 169 -5.46 -19.69 -20.19
N THR A 170 -4.52 -18.75 -20.21
CA THR A 170 -3.06 -18.98 -20.26
C THR A 170 -2.39 -18.24 -19.10
N SER A 171 -1.08 -18.38 -18.99
CA SER A 171 -0.25 -17.47 -18.21
C SER A 171 1.04 -17.18 -18.98
N ASP A 172 1.70 -16.08 -18.61
CA ASP A 172 3.03 -15.65 -19.03
C ASP A 172 4.06 -15.95 -17.90
N PRO A 173 4.36 -17.23 -17.57
CA PRO A 173 5.14 -17.56 -16.38
C PRO A 173 6.61 -17.14 -16.45
N TYR A 174 7.14 -16.78 -15.29
CA TYR A 174 8.56 -16.64 -15.00
C TYR A 174 8.85 -17.02 -13.53
N VAL A 175 10.10 -17.39 -13.24
CA VAL A 175 10.50 -17.88 -11.91
C VAL A 175 11.47 -16.90 -11.27
N LYS A 176 11.17 -16.50 -10.03
CA LYS A 176 12.11 -15.78 -9.15
C LYS A 176 12.84 -16.76 -8.26
N VAL A 177 14.16 -16.61 -8.16
CA VAL A 177 15.05 -17.48 -7.40
C VAL A 177 15.84 -16.64 -6.40
N PHE A 178 15.75 -16.95 -5.12
CA PHE A 178 16.50 -16.28 -4.06
C PHE A 178 16.69 -17.17 -2.82
N LEU A 179 17.58 -16.77 -1.91
CA LEU A 179 17.90 -17.53 -0.70
C LEU A 179 17.50 -16.75 0.56
N LEU A 180 16.67 -17.33 1.42
CA LEU A 180 16.39 -16.78 2.74
C LEU A 180 17.56 -17.06 3.70
N PRO A 181 17.90 -16.12 4.61
CA PRO A 181 17.21 -14.85 4.88
C PRO A 181 17.59 -13.69 3.92
N ASP A 182 18.56 -13.87 3.04
CA ASP A 182 19.05 -12.82 2.14
C ASP A 182 18.13 -12.59 0.92
N LYS A 183 17.11 -11.76 1.12
CA LYS A 183 16.21 -11.34 0.03
C LYS A 183 16.85 -10.35 -0.97
N LYS A 184 18.12 -9.95 -0.84
CA LYS A 184 18.73 -8.92 -1.71
C LYS A 184 19.15 -9.48 -3.06
N LYS A 185 19.74 -10.68 -3.09
CA LYS A 185 20.15 -11.34 -4.33
C LYS A 185 18.99 -12.16 -4.88
N LYS A 186 18.31 -11.62 -5.89
CA LYS A 186 17.22 -12.28 -6.61
C LYS A 186 17.63 -12.45 -8.07
N TYR A 187 17.36 -13.62 -8.61
CA TYR A 187 17.44 -13.91 -10.03
C TYR A 187 16.03 -14.14 -10.58
N GLU A 188 15.83 -13.81 -11.84
CA GLU A 188 14.55 -14.01 -12.53
C GLU A 188 14.83 -14.69 -13.87
N THR A 189 14.03 -15.68 -14.22
CA THR A 189 14.06 -16.27 -15.56
C THR A 189 13.44 -15.31 -16.57
N LYS A 190 13.63 -15.61 -17.85
CA LYS A 190 12.85 -15.00 -18.93
C LYS A 190 11.38 -15.37 -18.79
N VAL A 191 10.54 -14.42 -19.20
CA VAL A 191 9.08 -14.59 -19.27
C VAL A 191 8.72 -15.43 -20.49
N GLN A 192 8.01 -16.53 -20.27
CA GLN A 192 7.50 -17.41 -21.33
C GLN A 192 6.04 -17.07 -21.60
N ARG A 193 5.72 -16.48 -22.75
CA ARG A 193 4.37 -15.97 -23.01
C ARG A 193 3.37 -17.08 -23.36
N LYS A 194 2.18 -17.00 -22.77
CA LYS A 194 1.00 -17.83 -23.02
C LYS A 194 1.30 -19.32 -22.98
N ASN A 195 2.04 -19.74 -21.96
CA ASN A 195 2.52 -21.11 -21.84
C ASN A 195 2.29 -21.65 -20.43
N LEU A 196 1.51 -22.72 -20.31
CA LEU A 196 1.25 -23.40 -19.03
C LEU A 196 2.25 -24.52 -18.73
N CYS A 197 3.09 -24.88 -19.72
CA CYS A 197 4.21 -25.81 -19.58
C CYS A 197 5.51 -25.16 -20.10
N PRO A 198 5.99 -24.09 -19.44
CA PRO A 198 7.16 -23.36 -19.89
C PRO A 198 8.44 -24.19 -19.76
N VAL A 199 9.34 -24.04 -20.74
CA VAL A 199 10.72 -24.53 -20.67
C VAL A 199 11.63 -23.32 -20.53
N PHE A 200 12.35 -23.24 -19.41
CA PHE A 200 13.25 -22.14 -19.08
C PHE A 200 14.70 -22.48 -19.46
N ASN A 201 15.21 -23.61 -18.97
CA ASN A 201 16.61 -24.02 -19.11
C ASN A 201 17.61 -22.91 -18.75
N GLU A 202 17.40 -22.28 -17.59
CA GLU A 202 18.25 -21.19 -17.10
C GLU A 202 18.96 -21.61 -15.81
N THR A 203 20.24 -21.24 -15.70
CA THR A 203 21.08 -21.60 -14.54
C THR A 203 21.55 -20.33 -13.81
N PHE A 204 21.38 -20.34 -12.50
CA PHE A 204 21.76 -19.25 -11.60
C PHE A 204 22.83 -19.70 -10.62
N ILE A 205 23.76 -18.80 -10.30
CA ILE A 205 24.93 -19.11 -9.48
C ILE A 205 24.95 -18.22 -8.24
N PHE A 206 24.89 -18.84 -7.05
CA PHE A 206 25.03 -18.16 -5.77
C PHE A 206 26.41 -18.45 -5.16
N LYS A 207 27.25 -17.43 -5.07
CA LYS A 207 28.56 -17.50 -4.40
C LYS A 207 28.38 -17.51 -2.89
N ILE A 208 28.34 -18.70 -2.28
CA ILE A 208 28.07 -18.89 -0.84
C ILE A 208 28.91 -20.08 -0.35
N PRO A 209 29.73 -19.90 0.72
CA PRO A 209 30.45 -21.00 1.36
C PRO A 209 29.53 -22.08 1.92
N TYR A 210 29.93 -23.34 1.82
CA TYR A 210 29.12 -24.49 2.25
C TYR A 210 28.71 -24.41 3.73
N ALA A 211 29.61 -23.90 4.59
CA ALA A 211 29.35 -23.72 6.01
C ALA A 211 28.17 -22.76 6.31
N GLU A 212 27.90 -21.79 5.43
CA GLU A 212 26.80 -20.84 5.59
C GLU A 212 25.48 -21.35 4.98
N LEU A 213 25.54 -22.45 4.22
CA LEU A 213 24.41 -22.92 3.43
C LEU A 213 23.35 -23.62 4.29
N GLY A 214 23.77 -24.34 5.34
CA GLY A 214 22.86 -25.10 6.21
C GLY A 214 21.79 -24.26 6.94
N GLY A 215 22.01 -22.95 7.11
CA GLY A 215 21.03 -22.03 7.69
C GLY A 215 20.12 -21.32 6.65
N LYS A 216 20.27 -21.62 5.36
CA LYS A 216 19.56 -20.94 4.27
C LYS A 216 18.44 -21.80 3.69
N THR A 217 17.45 -21.14 3.11
CA THR A 217 16.34 -21.79 2.39
C THR A 217 16.28 -21.23 0.98
N LEU A 218 16.41 -22.09 -0.04
CA LEU A 218 16.20 -21.70 -1.43
C LEU A 218 14.71 -21.55 -1.67
N VAL A 219 14.32 -20.44 -2.28
CA VAL A 219 12.93 -20.15 -2.62
C VAL A 219 12.82 -19.97 -4.13
N LEU A 220 11.94 -20.75 -4.73
CA LEU A 220 11.56 -20.68 -6.13
C LEU A 220 10.11 -20.20 -6.18
N GLN A 221 9.86 -19.02 -6.74
CA GLN A 221 8.51 -18.46 -6.86
C GLN A 221 8.12 -18.32 -8.32
N VAL A 222 7.03 -18.96 -8.73
CA VAL A 222 6.48 -18.86 -10.09
C VAL A 222 5.45 -17.74 -10.12
N PHE A 223 5.65 -16.77 -11.00
CA PHE A 223 4.76 -15.63 -11.21
C PHE A 223 4.22 -15.61 -12.64
N ASP A 224 3.01 -15.11 -12.79
CA ASP A 224 2.44 -14.69 -14.08
C ASP A 224 2.79 -13.23 -14.36
N PHE A 225 3.46 -12.97 -15.48
CA PHE A 225 3.83 -11.62 -15.89
C PHE A 225 2.63 -10.89 -16.47
N ASP A 226 2.40 -9.68 -15.96
CA ASP A 226 1.23 -8.88 -16.33
C ASP A 226 1.66 -7.47 -16.77
N ARG A 227 1.34 -7.08 -18.00
CA ARG A 227 1.85 -5.82 -18.57
C ARG A 227 1.24 -4.57 -17.93
N PHE A 228 0.02 -4.67 -17.42
CA PHE A 228 -0.77 -3.53 -16.95
C PHE A 228 -1.34 -3.72 -15.54
N SER A 229 -0.92 -4.78 -14.85
CA SER A 229 -1.37 -5.17 -13.50
C SER A 229 -0.17 -5.65 -12.67
N LYS A 230 -0.38 -5.85 -11.37
CA LYS A 230 0.59 -6.55 -10.53
C LYS A 230 0.68 -8.00 -11.02
N HIS A 231 1.90 -8.55 -11.04
CA HIS A 231 2.13 -9.94 -11.41
C HIS A 231 1.51 -10.88 -10.38
N ASP A 232 0.75 -11.86 -10.84
CA ASP A 232 0.06 -12.82 -9.98
C ASP A 232 1.00 -13.96 -9.62
N MET A 233 1.13 -14.28 -8.33
CA MET A 233 1.92 -15.44 -7.90
C MET A 233 1.12 -16.71 -8.15
N ILE A 234 1.68 -17.61 -8.96
CA ILE A 234 1.08 -18.93 -9.25
C ILE A 234 1.36 -19.89 -8.09
N GLY A 235 2.59 -19.92 -7.60
CA GLY A 235 2.98 -20.75 -6.46
C GLY A 235 4.45 -20.63 -6.10
N GLU A 236 4.84 -21.27 -5.00
CA GLU A 236 6.22 -21.27 -4.52
C GLU A 236 6.69 -22.65 -4.05
N ILE A 237 8.01 -22.84 -4.07
CA ILE A 237 8.69 -23.99 -3.47
C ILE A 237 9.78 -23.45 -2.55
N LYS A 238 9.78 -23.90 -1.29
CA LYS A 238 10.81 -23.59 -0.29
C LYS A 238 11.61 -24.85 0.01
N ILE A 239 12.93 -24.78 -0.15
CA ILE A 239 13.84 -25.91 0.01
C ILE A 239 14.85 -25.53 1.10
N PRO A 240 14.71 -26.06 2.32
CA PRO A 240 15.73 -25.91 3.34
C PRO A 240 17.02 -26.59 2.88
N MET A 241 18.12 -25.85 2.80
CA MET A 241 19.37 -26.40 2.26
C MET A 241 20.02 -27.45 3.17
N ASN A 242 19.64 -27.50 4.44
CA ASN A 242 20.02 -28.57 5.37
C ASN A 242 19.39 -29.93 5.04
N SER A 243 18.31 -29.96 4.25
CA SER A 243 17.60 -31.18 3.87
C SER A 243 18.07 -31.77 2.54
N VAL A 244 18.99 -31.08 1.86
CA VAL A 244 19.46 -31.45 0.53
C VAL A 244 20.87 -31.99 0.65
N ASP A 245 21.09 -33.20 0.13
CA ASP A 245 22.43 -33.71 -0.10
C ASP A 245 22.99 -33.08 -1.39
N LEU A 246 24.00 -32.22 -1.22
CA LEU A 246 24.69 -31.52 -2.30
C LEU A 246 26.02 -32.22 -2.68
N GLY A 247 26.24 -33.45 -2.22
CA GLY A 247 27.40 -34.25 -2.62
C GLY A 247 27.34 -34.71 -4.09
N GLN A 248 26.15 -34.71 -4.68
CA GLN A 248 25.93 -35.00 -6.10
C GLN A 248 24.90 -34.03 -6.71
N PRO A 249 24.99 -33.72 -8.02
CA PRO A 249 23.95 -32.96 -8.70
C PRO A 249 22.61 -33.67 -8.58
N MET A 250 21.58 -32.94 -8.15
CA MET A 250 20.21 -33.45 -8.11
C MET A 250 19.32 -32.74 -9.11
N GLN A 251 18.32 -33.45 -9.60
CA GLN A 251 17.25 -32.93 -10.44
C GLN A 251 15.94 -33.59 -9.99
N GLN A 252 14.91 -32.79 -9.72
CA GLN A 252 13.63 -33.32 -9.25
C GLN A 252 12.45 -32.43 -9.65
N TRP A 253 11.27 -33.06 -9.68
CA TRP A 253 9.99 -32.39 -9.78
C TRP A 253 9.44 -32.09 -8.40
N ARG A 254 8.90 -30.90 -8.20
CA ARG A 254 8.09 -30.57 -7.01
C ARG A 254 6.80 -29.85 -7.39
N ASP A 255 5.75 -30.19 -6.65
CA ASP A 255 4.47 -29.50 -6.71
C ASP A 255 4.63 -28.07 -6.16
N LEU A 256 3.97 -27.11 -6.81
CA LEU A 256 3.92 -25.73 -6.36
C LEU A 256 2.95 -25.61 -5.19
N GLU A 257 3.40 -24.99 -4.10
CA GLU A 257 2.55 -24.66 -2.97
C GLU A 257 1.93 -23.28 -3.16
N SER A 258 0.75 -23.05 -2.58
CA SER A 258 0.14 -21.73 -2.57
C SER A 258 1.02 -20.83 -1.71
N GLY A 259 1.82 -19.99 -2.36
CA GLY A 259 2.71 -19.11 -1.62
C GLY A 259 1.89 -18.17 -0.74
N GLU A 260 2.40 -17.90 0.45
CA GLU A 260 1.88 -16.80 1.25
C GLU A 260 1.94 -15.56 0.37
N LYS A 261 0.77 -15.03 -0.04
CA LYS A 261 0.68 -13.79 -0.83
C LYS A 261 1.65 -12.81 -0.20
N GLU A 262 2.71 -12.49 -0.95
CA GLU A 262 3.81 -11.61 -0.58
C GLU A 262 3.25 -10.60 0.43
N GLU A 263 3.54 -10.78 1.74
CA GLU A 263 2.90 -10.01 2.82
C GLU A 263 2.92 -8.57 2.33
N GLN A 264 1.73 -8.01 2.02
CA GLN A 264 1.63 -6.64 1.50
C GLN A 264 2.56 -5.82 2.36
N GLU A 265 3.61 -5.23 1.76
CA GLU A 265 4.69 -4.60 2.50
C GLU A 265 4.06 -3.76 3.60
N LYS A 266 4.24 -4.18 4.87
CA LYS A 266 3.50 -3.58 5.99
C LYS A 266 3.89 -2.10 6.03
N LEU A 267 2.96 -1.24 5.64
CA LEU A 267 3.19 0.21 5.57
C LEU A 267 3.27 0.85 6.96
N GLY A 268 2.90 0.08 7.98
CA GLY A 268 2.90 0.44 9.40
C GLY A 268 1.49 0.53 9.98
N ASP A 269 1.41 0.79 11.27
CA ASP A 269 0.15 0.99 11.99
C ASP A 269 0.12 2.39 12.61
N ILE A 270 -1.08 2.98 12.71
CA ILE A 270 -1.30 4.27 13.36
C ILE A 270 -2.38 4.16 14.44
N CYS A 271 -2.11 4.71 15.62
CA CYS A 271 -3.04 4.79 16.74
C CYS A 271 -3.79 6.12 16.71
N ILE A 272 -5.11 6.03 16.60
CA ILE A 272 -6.00 7.19 16.47
C ILE A 272 -7.02 7.13 17.59
N SER A 273 -7.27 8.26 18.26
CA SER A 273 -8.37 8.41 19.20
C SER A 273 -9.47 9.29 18.64
N LEU A 274 -10.69 8.77 18.59
CA LEU A 274 -11.88 9.48 18.15
C LEU A 274 -12.79 9.81 19.31
N ARG A 275 -13.32 11.04 19.33
CA ARG A 275 -14.32 11.49 20.29
C ARG A 275 -15.36 12.34 19.60
N TYR A 276 -16.64 12.00 19.76
CA TYR A 276 -17.74 12.80 19.24
C TYR A 276 -18.64 13.32 20.36
N VAL A 277 -19.00 14.60 20.27
CA VAL A 277 -19.95 15.27 21.18
C VAL A 277 -21.15 15.72 20.37
N PRO A 278 -22.27 14.97 20.39
CA PRO A 278 -23.44 15.29 19.55
C PRO A 278 -24.05 16.66 19.82
N THR A 279 -24.15 17.06 21.09
CA THR A 279 -24.77 18.35 21.50
C THR A 279 -24.03 19.57 20.98
N ALA A 280 -22.72 19.46 20.75
CA ALA A 280 -21.89 20.52 20.21
C ALA A 280 -21.55 20.32 18.73
N GLY A 281 -21.99 19.21 18.11
CA GLY A 281 -21.59 18.81 16.77
C GLY A 281 -20.06 18.74 16.61
N LYS A 282 -19.32 18.31 17.63
CA LYS A 282 -17.85 18.40 17.64
C LYS A 282 -17.21 17.02 17.56
N LEU A 283 -16.47 16.79 16.48
CA LEU A 283 -15.64 15.61 16.27
C LEU A 283 -14.17 15.95 16.57
N THR A 284 -13.57 15.26 17.53
CA THR A 284 -12.15 15.36 17.86
C THR A 284 -11.42 14.11 17.41
N VAL A 285 -10.37 14.31 16.62
CA VAL A 285 -9.45 13.27 16.13
C VAL A 285 -8.09 13.54 16.76
N ASN A 286 -7.64 12.67 17.66
CA ASN A 286 -6.31 12.71 18.26
C ASN A 286 -5.40 11.71 17.54
N ILE A 287 -4.33 12.21 16.93
CA ILE A 287 -3.28 11.38 16.34
C ILE A 287 -2.26 11.09 17.45
N MET A 288 -2.24 9.87 17.96
CA MET A 288 -1.43 9.52 19.13
C MET A 288 -0.01 9.16 18.69
N GLU A 289 0.15 8.07 17.97
CA GLU A 289 1.45 7.56 17.52
C GLU A 289 1.30 6.65 16.30
N ALA A 290 2.40 6.37 15.62
CA ALA A 290 2.48 5.31 14.62
C ALA A 290 3.68 4.40 14.91
N LYS A 291 3.64 3.18 14.40
CA LYS A 291 4.72 2.20 14.56
C LYS A 291 4.97 1.41 13.30
N ASN A 292 6.20 0.91 13.17
CA ASN A 292 6.65 0.08 12.05
C ASN A 292 6.35 0.71 10.68
N LEU A 293 6.50 2.03 10.55
CA LEU A 293 6.29 2.71 9.28
C LEU A 293 7.29 2.21 8.23
N LYS A 294 6.86 2.17 6.97
CA LYS A 294 7.76 1.87 5.86
C LYS A 294 8.79 2.99 5.70
N LYS A 295 10.06 2.59 5.55
CA LYS A 295 11.19 3.46 5.25
C LYS A 295 11.09 3.97 3.82
N MET A 296 11.14 5.30 3.62
CA MET A 296 11.14 5.89 2.27
C MET A 296 12.48 6.52 1.88
N ASP A 297 13.27 7.02 2.83
CA ASP A 297 14.51 7.72 2.51
C ASP A 297 15.68 6.78 2.12
N VAL A 298 16.38 7.13 1.04
CA VAL A 298 17.63 6.48 0.63
C VAL A 298 18.77 6.95 1.54
N GLY A 299 18.97 6.24 2.65
CA GLY A 299 20.09 6.48 3.59
C GLY A 299 19.70 7.09 4.95
N GLY A 300 18.42 7.46 5.14
CA GLY A 300 17.82 7.85 6.42
C GLY A 300 16.73 6.86 6.84
N LEU A 301 15.90 7.14 7.86
CA LEU A 301 14.65 6.40 8.11
C LEU A 301 13.50 7.00 7.27
N SER A 302 12.60 7.72 7.94
CA SER A 302 11.54 8.55 7.39
C SER A 302 11.35 9.74 8.33
N ASP A 303 10.83 10.85 7.80
CA ASP A 303 10.41 12.06 8.49
C ASP A 303 8.86 12.15 8.53
N PRO A 304 8.15 11.26 9.25
CA PRO A 304 6.70 11.13 9.14
C PRO A 304 5.92 12.35 9.67
N TYR A 305 4.87 12.70 8.93
CA TYR A 305 3.77 13.56 9.38
C TYR A 305 2.41 13.04 8.90
N VAL A 306 1.35 13.40 9.61
CA VAL A 306 0.00 12.90 9.33
C VAL A 306 -0.88 14.01 8.79
N LYS A 307 -1.55 13.74 7.66
CA LYS A 307 -2.55 14.61 7.04
C LYS A 307 -3.94 14.03 7.29
N ILE A 308 -4.82 14.84 7.88
CA ILE A 308 -6.20 14.46 8.19
C ILE A 308 -7.12 15.26 7.29
N VAL A 309 -8.00 14.57 6.57
CA VAL A 309 -8.95 15.15 5.64
C VAL A 309 -10.35 14.71 6.02
N LEU A 310 -11.18 15.67 6.44
CA LEU A 310 -12.61 15.45 6.54
C LEU A 310 -13.23 15.67 5.16
N GLN A 311 -13.97 14.70 4.66
CA GLN A 311 -14.64 14.77 3.36
C GLN A 311 -16.05 14.20 3.41
N GLN A 312 -16.88 14.59 2.46
CA GLN A 312 -18.25 14.11 2.30
C GLN A 312 -18.57 14.02 0.81
N ASN A 313 -19.16 12.90 0.37
CA ASN A 313 -19.47 12.65 -1.04
C ASN A 313 -18.27 12.89 -1.98
N GLY A 314 -17.07 12.49 -1.55
CA GLY A 314 -15.82 12.69 -2.29
C GLY A 314 -15.28 14.13 -2.32
N LYS A 315 -16.02 15.12 -1.78
CA LYS A 315 -15.56 16.50 -1.65
C LYS A 315 -14.85 16.71 -0.32
N ARG A 316 -13.62 17.22 -0.38
CA ARG A 316 -12.81 17.54 0.81
C ARG A 316 -13.36 18.80 1.47
N ILE A 317 -13.78 18.69 2.73
CA ILE A 317 -14.36 19.80 3.51
C ILE A 317 -13.25 20.55 4.25
N LYS A 318 -12.44 19.83 5.04
CA LYS A 318 -11.41 20.45 5.89
C LYS A 318 -10.16 19.57 5.93
N LYS A 319 -9.00 20.21 5.98
CA LYS A 319 -7.69 19.54 6.05
C LYS A 319 -6.91 20.05 7.24
N LYS A 320 -6.24 19.15 7.95
CA LYS A 320 -5.32 19.45 9.06
C LYS A 320 -4.08 18.57 8.93
N LYS A 321 -2.97 18.97 9.54
CA LYS A 321 -1.71 18.23 9.53
C LYS A 321 -1.07 18.26 10.91
N THR A 322 -0.31 17.23 11.25
CA THR A 322 0.54 17.20 12.44
C THR A 322 1.87 17.92 12.21
N THR A 323 2.66 18.05 13.28
CA THR A 323 4.09 18.30 13.18
C THR A 323 4.82 17.14 12.48
N VAL A 324 5.97 17.45 11.88
CA VAL A 324 6.88 16.47 11.27
C VAL A 324 7.79 15.90 12.36
N LYS A 325 7.90 14.57 12.44
CA LYS A 325 8.85 13.89 13.34
C LYS A 325 10.01 13.38 12.51
N LYS A 326 11.23 13.81 12.82
CA LYS A 326 12.39 13.50 11.98
C LYS A 326 13.00 12.14 12.29
N ASN A 327 13.46 11.44 11.25
CA ASN A 327 14.27 10.23 11.29
C ASN A 327 13.73 9.17 12.26
N THR A 328 12.47 8.77 12.08
CA THR A 328 11.81 7.75 12.92
C THR A 328 10.76 6.95 12.15
N LEU A 329 10.68 5.65 12.44
CA LEU A 329 9.59 4.77 11.96
C LEU A 329 8.52 4.53 13.02
N ASN A 330 8.71 5.08 14.23
CA ASN A 330 7.78 4.97 15.35
C ASN A 330 7.49 6.36 15.95
N PRO A 331 6.87 7.27 15.18
CA PRO A 331 6.65 8.64 15.63
C PRO A 331 5.57 8.73 16.71
N TYR A 332 5.84 9.52 17.74
CA TYR A 332 4.86 9.95 18.75
C TYR A 332 4.40 11.39 18.47
N PHE A 333 3.10 11.57 18.24
CA PHE A 333 2.50 12.87 17.91
C PHE A 333 1.72 13.45 19.09
N ASN A 334 0.70 12.72 19.57
CA ASN A 334 -0.30 13.16 20.53
C ASN A 334 -0.91 14.54 20.23
N GLU A 335 -1.31 14.73 18.96
CA GLU A 335 -1.87 15.99 18.46
C GLU A 335 -3.37 15.86 18.18
N SER A 336 -4.16 16.74 18.81
CA SER A 336 -5.63 16.71 18.73
C SER A 336 -6.20 17.76 17.77
N PHE A 337 -7.10 17.31 16.91
CA PHE A 337 -7.73 18.12 15.88
C PHE A 337 -9.25 18.08 16.00
N SER A 338 -9.88 19.26 16.03
CA SER A 338 -11.34 19.37 16.11
C SER A 338 -11.97 19.77 14.78
N PHE A 339 -13.10 19.16 14.48
CA PHE A 339 -13.96 19.42 13.32
C PHE A 339 -15.40 19.63 13.77
N ASP A 340 -16.08 20.58 13.15
CA ASP A 340 -17.48 20.87 13.38
C ASP A 340 -18.30 20.01 12.40
N VAL A 341 -18.98 18.99 12.93
CA VAL A 341 -19.79 18.01 12.19
C VAL A 341 -21.14 17.87 12.92
N PRO A 342 -22.21 18.47 12.39
CA PRO A 342 -23.57 18.27 12.90
C PRO A 342 -23.95 16.79 12.93
N PHE A 343 -24.80 16.40 13.89
CA PHE A 343 -25.17 15.01 14.10
C PHE A 343 -25.86 14.40 12.87
N GLU A 344 -26.63 15.19 12.13
CA GLU A 344 -27.32 14.78 10.90
C GLU A 344 -26.34 14.42 9.77
N GLN A 345 -25.10 14.90 9.86
CA GLN A 345 -24.06 14.70 8.85
C GLN A 345 -23.04 13.63 9.26
N ILE A 346 -22.96 13.24 10.54
CA ILE A 346 -21.90 12.36 11.05
C ILE A 346 -21.86 10.99 10.34
N GLN A 347 -23.02 10.50 9.89
CA GLN A 347 -23.11 9.23 9.15
C GLN A 347 -22.73 9.35 7.67
N LYS A 348 -22.57 10.57 7.14
CA LYS A 348 -22.26 10.84 5.73
C LYS A 348 -20.81 11.29 5.51
N VAL A 349 -20.11 11.66 6.58
CA VAL A 349 -18.72 12.11 6.51
C VAL A 349 -17.75 10.94 6.55
N GLN A 350 -16.57 11.20 6.02
CA GLN A 350 -15.41 10.32 6.04
C GLN A 350 -14.22 11.11 6.59
N VAL A 351 -13.47 10.48 7.48
CA VAL A 351 -12.19 10.99 7.96
C VAL A 351 -11.09 10.16 7.32
N VAL A 352 -10.35 10.76 6.41
CA VAL A 352 -9.22 10.14 5.72
C VAL A 352 -7.94 10.58 6.39
N ILE A 353 -7.11 9.62 6.77
CA ILE A 353 -5.84 9.85 7.44
C ILE A 353 -4.74 9.28 6.55
N THR A 354 -3.76 10.10 6.23
CA THR A 354 -2.63 9.71 5.38
C THR A 354 -1.34 10.08 6.08
N VAL A 355 -0.47 9.08 6.25
CA VAL A 355 0.90 9.28 6.76
C VAL A 355 1.79 9.56 5.56
N PHE A 356 2.51 10.66 5.61
CA PHE A 356 3.46 11.09 4.60
C PHE A 356 4.86 11.08 5.18
N ASP A 357 5.83 10.80 4.33
CA ASP A 357 7.22 11.16 4.56
C ASP A 357 7.45 12.62 4.14
N TYR A 358 8.26 13.35 4.90
CA TYR A 358 8.60 14.73 4.57
C TYR A 358 9.98 14.82 3.95
N ASP A 359 10.01 15.10 2.66
CA ASP A 359 11.25 15.33 1.93
C ASP A 359 11.61 16.80 1.90
N LYS A 360 12.82 17.14 2.37
CA LYS A 360 13.33 18.53 2.30
C LYS A 360 13.53 19.00 0.85
N LEU A 361 13.81 18.08 -0.06
CA LEU A 361 14.08 18.33 -1.47
C LEU A 361 13.27 17.35 -2.31
N GLY A 362 12.04 17.73 -2.67
CA GLY A 362 11.17 16.89 -3.50
C GLY A 362 9.69 17.01 -3.15
N SER A 363 8.91 16.07 -3.68
CA SER A 363 7.52 15.87 -3.30
C SER A 363 7.45 14.92 -2.10
N ASN A 364 6.66 15.29 -1.09
CA ASN A 364 6.39 14.42 0.07
C ASN A 364 5.69 13.13 -0.34
N ASP A 365 6.29 11.98 -0.06
CA ASP A 365 5.75 10.68 -0.45
C ASP A 365 4.73 10.12 0.55
N PRO A 366 3.58 9.57 0.09
CA PRO A 366 2.63 8.91 0.96
C PRO A 366 3.18 7.55 1.41
N ILE A 367 3.39 7.37 2.72
CA ILE A 367 3.76 6.07 3.31
C ILE A 367 2.56 5.13 3.29
N GLY A 368 1.40 5.63 3.70
CA GLY A 368 0.20 4.82 3.76
C GLY A 368 -1.03 5.61 4.20
N LYS A 369 -2.20 4.99 4.04
CA LYS A 369 -3.49 5.66 4.18
C LYS A 369 -4.51 4.77 4.88
N THR A 370 -5.42 5.39 5.60
CA THR A 370 -6.59 4.73 6.19
C THR A 370 -7.78 5.71 6.24
N PHE A 371 -8.99 5.20 6.40
CA PHE A 371 -10.17 6.03 6.56
C PHE A 371 -11.21 5.41 7.49
N MET A 372 -11.98 6.27 8.13
CA MET A 372 -13.11 5.90 9.00
C MET A 372 -14.34 6.71 8.60
N GLY A 373 -15.52 6.25 9.03
CA GLY A 373 -16.80 6.87 8.73
C GLY A 373 -17.52 6.18 7.58
N TYR A 374 -18.22 6.96 6.76
CA TYR A 374 -19.12 6.41 5.75
C TYR A 374 -18.39 5.51 4.73
N GLY A 375 -18.90 4.29 4.54
CA GLY A 375 -18.31 3.31 3.61
C GLY A 375 -17.02 2.65 4.10
N ALA A 376 -16.57 2.92 5.33
CA ALA A 376 -15.48 2.17 5.94
C ALA A 376 -15.90 0.72 6.21
N THR A 377 -14.92 -0.19 6.23
CA THR A 377 -15.13 -1.61 6.56
C THR A 377 -14.17 -2.04 7.67
N GLY A 378 -14.40 -3.21 8.27
CA GLY A 378 -13.53 -3.79 9.28
C GLY A 378 -13.27 -2.85 10.47
N VAL A 379 -11.99 -2.64 10.78
CA VAL A 379 -11.52 -1.82 11.91
C VAL A 379 -11.96 -0.36 11.79
N GLY A 380 -11.95 0.21 10.59
CA GLY A 380 -12.39 1.60 10.34
C GLY A 380 -13.87 1.83 10.69
N LEU A 381 -14.73 0.86 10.36
CA LEU A 381 -16.15 0.89 10.72
C LEU A 381 -16.35 0.68 12.22
N ARG A 382 -15.71 -0.35 12.79
CA ARG A 382 -15.81 -0.65 14.22
C ARG A 382 -15.42 0.55 15.07
N HIS A 383 -14.29 1.19 14.77
CA HIS A 383 -13.83 2.37 15.51
C HIS A 383 -14.84 3.52 15.45
N TRP A 384 -15.44 3.74 14.28
CA TRP A 384 -16.46 4.77 14.09
C TRP A 384 -17.75 4.45 14.85
N SER A 385 -18.19 3.19 14.81
CA SER A 385 -19.35 2.71 15.58
C SER A 385 -19.12 2.83 17.08
N ASP A 386 -17.94 2.44 17.58
CA ASP A 386 -17.59 2.52 19.00
C ASP A 386 -17.55 3.98 19.48
N MET A 387 -17.03 4.90 18.66
CA MET A 387 -17.08 6.35 18.93
C MET A 387 -18.52 6.87 19.05
N LEU A 388 -19.41 6.46 18.16
CA LEU A 388 -20.82 6.89 18.18
C LEU A 388 -21.61 6.28 19.35
N ALA A 389 -21.30 5.02 19.71
CA ALA A 389 -21.91 4.34 20.84
C ALA A 389 -21.46 4.90 22.20
N ASN A 390 -20.28 5.51 22.26
CA ASN A 390 -19.70 6.08 23.48
C ASN A 390 -19.58 7.62 23.39
N PRO A 391 -20.70 8.37 23.35
CA PRO A 391 -20.66 9.82 23.20
C PRO A 391 -19.85 10.47 24.33
N ARG A 392 -19.08 11.51 23.98
CA ARG A 392 -18.20 12.29 24.88
C ARG A 392 -17.02 11.50 25.48
N ARG A 393 -16.84 10.22 25.17
CA ARG A 393 -15.65 9.46 25.56
C ARG A 393 -14.70 9.30 24.36
N PRO A 394 -13.39 9.53 24.54
CA PRO A 394 -12.43 9.17 23.52
C PRO A 394 -12.30 7.65 23.43
N VAL A 395 -12.33 7.12 22.21
CA VAL A 395 -12.05 5.73 21.88
C VAL A 395 -10.74 5.71 21.10
N ALA A 396 -9.74 4.97 21.58
CA ALA A 396 -8.45 4.84 20.90
C ALA A 396 -8.35 3.48 20.22
N GLN A 397 -7.89 3.45 18.97
CA GLN A 397 -7.75 2.23 18.21
C GLN A 397 -6.59 2.30 17.21
N TRP A 398 -5.91 1.17 17.04
CA TRP A 398 -4.90 0.97 16.01
C TRP A 398 -5.53 0.68 14.65
N HIS A 399 -4.97 1.28 13.60
CA HIS A 399 -5.34 1.07 12.21
C HIS A 399 -4.10 0.71 11.42
N THR A 400 -4.15 -0.38 10.68
CA THR A 400 -3.10 -0.74 9.72
C THR A 400 -3.21 0.15 8.49
N LEU A 401 -2.08 0.69 8.06
CA LEU A 401 -2.00 1.55 6.88
C LEU A 401 -2.07 0.70 5.61
N MET A 402 -2.88 1.14 4.67
CA MET A 402 -3.05 0.50 3.36
C MET A 402 -2.47 1.40 2.25
N PRO A 403 -2.15 0.83 1.08
CA PRO A 403 -1.72 1.61 -0.07
C PRO A 403 -2.73 2.71 -0.42
N GLU A 404 -2.24 3.88 -0.83
CA GLU A 404 -3.12 5.02 -1.15
C GLU A 404 -4.15 4.68 -2.23
N GLU A 405 -3.75 3.92 -3.25
CA GLU A 405 -4.61 3.51 -4.36
C GLU A 405 -5.79 2.64 -3.92
N GLU A 406 -5.53 1.69 -3.00
CA GLU A 406 -6.57 0.79 -2.47
C GLU A 406 -7.59 1.58 -1.64
N VAL A 407 -7.12 2.50 -0.80
CA VAL A 407 -8.01 3.36 -0.02
C VAL A 407 -8.80 4.31 -0.91
N ASP A 408 -8.17 4.91 -1.92
CA ASP A 408 -8.86 5.80 -2.86
C ASP A 408 -9.88 5.07 -3.73
N ALA A 409 -9.61 3.81 -4.09
CA ALA A 409 -10.58 2.95 -4.75
C ALA A 409 -11.77 2.66 -3.81
N ALA A 410 -11.51 2.33 -2.54
CA ALA A 410 -12.55 2.09 -1.53
C ALA A 410 -13.40 3.34 -1.26
N LEU A 411 -12.79 4.53 -1.19
CA LEU A 411 -13.49 5.81 -1.00
C LEU A 411 -14.41 6.17 -2.18
N LYS A 412 -14.07 5.72 -3.40
CA LYS A 412 -14.87 5.93 -4.62
C LYS A 412 -15.96 4.86 -4.80
N ALA A 413 -15.78 3.68 -4.20
CA ALA A 413 -16.78 2.63 -4.24
C ALA A 413 -18.03 3.09 -3.48
N LYS A 414 -19.19 3.05 -4.14
CA LYS A 414 -20.46 3.27 -3.44
C LYS A 414 -20.67 2.11 -2.46
N PRO A 415 -20.95 2.36 -1.18
CA PRO A 415 -21.35 1.29 -0.27
C PRO A 415 -22.61 0.62 -0.83
N ARG A 416 -22.62 -0.71 -0.79
CA ARG A 416 -23.71 -1.54 -1.33
C ARG A 416 -24.98 -1.42 -0.51
#